data_AF-A0A956SXY9-F1
#
_entry.id   AF-A0A956SXY9-F1
#
_cell.length_a   1.000
_cell.length_b   1.000
_cell.length_c   1.000
_cell.angle_alpha   90.00
_cell.angle_beta   90.00
_cell.angle_gamma   90.00
#
_symmetry.space_group_name_H-M   'P 1'
#
loop_
_entity.id
_entity.type
_entity.pdbx_description
1 polymer ?
#
loop_
_entity_poly.entity_id
_entity_poly.type
_entity_poly.pdbx_seq_one_letter_code
_entity_poly.pdbx_strand_id
1 'polypeptide(L)'
;MSRAEEGGSPPEDRAAPETGEGTAFGAALSDLLWDYRKRQTDLSRELGISTSYVNALKTGKKAAAAPTVDRIADALGARPEDRVRLHRAAARDAGFKLDLPNGF
;
A
#
# COMPACT_ATOMS: atom_id res chain seq x y z
N MET A 1 -34.70 -13.36 1.52
CA MET A 1 -33.40 -14.00 1.81
C MET A 1 -32.51 -13.79 0.60
N SER A 2 -31.71 -12.71 0.58
CA SER A 2 -30.96 -12.33 -0.61
C SER A 2 -29.48 -12.59 -0.41
N ARG A 3 -29.01 -13.55 -1.21
CA ARG A 3 -27.73 -13.66 -1.92
C ARG A 3 -26.50 -13.24 -1.11
N ALA A 4 -25.77 -14.27 -0.68
CA ALA A 4 -24.39 -14.15 -0.20
C ALA A 4 -23.56 -13.37 -1.22
N GLU A 5 -22.90 -12.33 -0.71
CA GLU A 5 -21.84 -11.60 -1.39
C GLU A 5 -20.75 -12.63 -1.73
N GLU A 6 -20.73 -13.08 -2.99
CA GLU A 6 -19.60 -13.86 -3.53
C GLU A 6 -18.36 -12.96 -3.45
N GLY A 7 -17.59 -13.12 -2.38
CA GLY A 7 -16.19 -12.76 -2.35
C GLY A 7 -15.46 -13.59 -3.41
N GLY A 8 -15.59 -13.19 -4.67
CA GLY A 8 -15.05 -13.93 -5.80
C GLY A 8 -13.54 -14.10 -5.62
N SER A 9 -13.04 -15.32 -5.74
CA SER A 9 -11.62 -15.64 -5.61
C SER A 9 -10.73 -14.65 -6.40
N PRO A 10 -9.51 -14.36 -5.93
CA PRO A 10 -8.55 -13.59 -6.72
C PRO A 10 -8.34 -14.25 -8.09
N PRO A 11 -8.16 -13.48 -9.18
CA PRO A 11 -7.87 -14.07 -10.49
C PRO A 11 -6.62 -14.94 -10.41
N GLU A 12 -6.76 -16.20 -10.83
CA GLU A 12 -5.80 -17.30 -10.67
C GLU A 12 -4.44 -17.07 -11.36
N ASP A 13 -4.34 -16.06 -12.23
CA ASP A 13 -3.15 -15.70 -13.02
C ASP A 13 -2.37 -14.50 -12.44
N ARG A 14 -2.67 -14.07 -11.20
CA ARG A 14 -1.87 -13.03 -10.55
C ARG A 14 -0.62 -13.67 -9.94
N ALA A 15 0.55 -13.25 -10.41
CA ALA A 15 1.80 -13.48 -9.69
C ALA A 15 1.61 -13.15 -8.20
N ALA A 16 2.15 -14.01 -7.32
CA ALA A 16 2.26 -13.78 -5.88
C ALA A 16 2.74 -12.34 -5.59
N PRO A 17 2.42 -11.74 -4.43
CA PRO A 17 2.83 -10.37 -4.12
C PRO A 17 4.29 -10.18 -4.51
N GLU A 18 4.54 -9.28 -5.47
CA GLU A 18 5.90 -8.93 -5.87
C GLU A 18 6.57 -8.33 -4.64
N THR A 19 7.42 -9.15 -4.01
CA THR A 19 7.97 -8.97 -2.67
C THR A 19 8.56 -7.57 -2.54
N GLY A 20 7.83 -6.70 -1.83
CA GLY A 20 8.32 -5.40 -1.40
C GLY A 20 9.20 -5.56 -0.16
N GLU A 21 10.24 -6.37 -0.22
CA GLU A 21 10.93 -6.91 0.97
C GLU A 21 12.09 -6.04 1.50
N GLY A 22 12.23 -4.80 1.04
CA GLY A 22 13.28 -3.90 1.56
C GLY A 22 12.87 -3.05 2.76
N THR A 23 11.57 -2.79 2.93
CA THR A 23 11.06 -1.75 3.84
C THR A 23 9.67 -2.07 4.39
N ALA A 24 9.33 -1.50 5.55
CA ALA A 24 8.00 -1.63 6.14
C ALA A 24 6.93 -1.03 5.21
N PHE A 25 7.19 0.13 4.60
CA PHE A 25 6.30 0.79 3.65
C PHE A 25 6.08 -0.06 2.41
N GLY A 26 7.14 -0.64 1.85
CA GLY A 26 7.06 -1.51 0.68
C GLY A 26 6.21 -2.75 0.92
N ALA A 27 6.36 -3.38 2.09
CA ALA A 27 5.53 -4.51 2.50
C ALA A 27 4.06 -4.08 2.65
N ALA A 28 3.78 -3.01 3.40
CA ALA A 28 2.42 -2.51 3.61
C ALA A 28 1.73 -2.12 2.29
N LEU A 29 2.43 -1.45 1.38
CA LEU A 29 1.88 -1.08 0.07
C LEU A 29 1.62 -2.31 -0.82
N SER A 30 2.47 -3.34 -0.75
CA SER A 30 2.27 -4.58 -1.52
C SER A 30 1.02 -5.32 -1.05
N ASP A 31 0.83 -5.43 0.25
CA ASP A 31 -0.35 -6.06 0.84
C ASP A 31 -1.62 -5.30 0.48
N LEU A 32 -1.62 -3.98 0.58
CA LEU A 32 -2.80 -3.18 0.20
C LEU A 32 -3.08 -3.24 -1.30
N LEU A 33 -2.06 -3.25 -2.17
CA LEU A 33 -2.28 -3.48 -3.60
C LEU A 33 -2.96 -4.83 -3.85
N TRP A 34 -2.59 -5.86 -3.08
CA TRP A 34 -3.24 -7.17 -3.14
C TRP A 34 -4.70 -7.11 -2.67
N ASP A 35 -4.95 -6.54 -1.49
CA ASP A 35 -6.28 -6.45 -0.86
C ASP A 35 -7.27 -5.67 -1.73
N TYR A 36 -6.81 -4.56 -2.33
CA TYR A 36 -7.62 -3.71 -3.21
C TYR A 36 -7.63 -4.19 -4.67
N ARG A 37 -7.03 -5.37 -4.94
CA ARG A 37 -6.91 -5.96 -6.27
C ARG A 37 -6.35 -4.99 -7.32
N LYS A 38 -5.35 -4.20 -6.97
CA LYS A 38 -4.75 -3.18 -7.84
C LYS A 38 -3.31 -3.55 -8.18
N ARG A 39 -2.89 -3.39 -9.45
CA ARG A 39 -1.48 -3.61 -9.83
C ARG A 39 -0.68 -2.34 -9.59
N GLN A 40 0.63 -2.47 -9.40
CA GLN A 40 1.54 -1.32 -9.30
C GLN A 40 1.45 -0.39 -10.54
N THR A 41 1.24 -0.97 -11.72
CA THR A 41 1.01 -0.22 -12.97
C THR A 41 -0.26 0.63 -12.94
N ASP A 42 -1.31 0.13 -12.28
CA ASP A 42 -2.59 0.83 -12.20
C ASP A 42 -2.48 1.98 -11.20
N LEU A 43 -1.81 1.76 -10.06
CA LEU A 43 -1.47 2.82 -9.11
C LEU A 43 -0.60 3.90 -9.75
N SER A 44 0.41 3.53 -10.53
CA SER A 44 1.29 4.52 -11.19
C SER A 44 0.53 5.37 -12.21
N ARG A 45 -0.39 4.76 -12.98
CA ARG A 45 -1.22 5.46 -13.97
C ARG A 45 -2.15 6.47 -13.29
N GLU A 46 -2.83 6.06 -12.22
CA GLU A 46 -3.76 6.93 -11.49
C GLU A 46 -3.05 8.11 -10.81
N LEU A 47 -1.85 7.89 -10.28
CA LEU A 47 -1.07 8.93 -9.64
C LEU A 47 -0.32 9.86 -10.61
N GLY A 48 -0.27 9.53 -11.90
CA GLY A 48 0.52 10.25 -12.89
C GLY A 48 2.03 10.19 -12.61
N ILE A 49 2.52 9.08 -12.05
CA ILE A 49 3.94 8.84 -11.71
C ILE A 49 4.47 7.60 -12.43
N SER A 50 5.78 7.45 -12.52
CA SER A 50 6.36 6.27 -13.15
C SER A 50 6.27 5.02 -12.27
N THR A 51 6.14 3.85 -12.89
CA THR A 51 6.22 2.54 -12.21
C THR A 51 7.54 2.38 -11.47
N SER A 52 8.64 2.90 -12.02
CA SER A 52 9.97 2.92 -11.40
C SER A 52 10.01 3.77 -10.12
N TYR A 53 9.26 4.88 -10.06
CA TYR A 53 9.15 5.68 -8.85
C TYR A 53 8.38 4.93 -7.76
N VAL A 54 7.27 4.26 -8.11
CA VAL A 54 6.56 3.38 -7.16
C VAL A 54 7.47 2.24 -6.66
N ASN A 55 8.26 1.65 -7.55
CA ASN A 55 9.23 0.63 -7.17
C ASN A 55 10.32 1.18 -6.24
N ALA A 56 10.80 2.39 -6.49
CA ALA A 56 11.79 3.04 -5.63
C ALA A 56 11.24 3.30 -4.22
N LEU A 57 9.95 3.61 -4.09
CA LEU A 57 9.27 3.70 -2.79
C LEU A 57 9.20 2.32 -2.11
N LYS A 58 8.74 1.29 -2.81
CA LYS A 58 8.61 -0.07 -2.25
C LYS A 58 9.96 -0.66 -1.81
N THR A 59 11.03 -0.37 -2.53
CA THR A 59 12.38 -0.91 -2.27
C THR A 59 13.20 -0.03 -1.32
N GLY A 60 12.65 1.07 -0.81
CA GLY A 60 13.36 1.98 0.08
C GLY A 60 14.42 2.86 -0.59
N LYS A 61 14.62 2.75 -1.91
CA LYS A 61 15.50 3.65 -2.69
C LYS A 61 15.03 5.10 -2.60
N LYS A 62 13.75 5.33 -2.34
CA LYS A 62 13.18 6.64 -1.97
C LYS A 62 12.27 6.47 -0.76
N ALA A 63 12.38 7.40 0.19
CA ALA A 63 11.46 7.47 1.32
C ALA A 63 10.06 7.91 0.86
N ALA A 64 9.03 7.31 1.45
CA ALA A 64 7.65 7.75 1.28
C ALA A 64 7.33 8.87 2.26
N ALA A 65 7.37 10.12 1.79
CA ALA A 65 6.95 11.28 2.59
C ALA A 65 5.43 11.27 2.82
N ALA A 66 4.95 11.88 3.91
CA ALA A 66 3.53 11.89 4.27
C ALA A 66 2.59 12.32 3.11
N PRO A 67 2.87 13.39 2.33
CA PRO A 67 2.02 13.74 1.19
C PRO A 67 1.98 12.68 0.08
N THR A 68 3.07 11.93 -0.09
CA THR A 68 3.12 10.80 -1.04
C THR A 68 2.29 9.64 -0.52
N VAL A 69 2.35 9.37 0.79
CA VAL A 69 1.52 8.34 1.44
C VAL A 69 0.03 8.67 1.30
N ASP A 70 -0.36 9.93 1.54
CA ASP A 70 -1.75 10.38 1.39
C ASP A 70 -2.24 10.20 -0.04
N ARG A 71 -1.46 10.65 -1.03
CA ARG A 71 -1.80 10.46 -2.45
C ARG A 71 -1.98 8.99 -2.81
N ILE A 72 -1.11 8.11 -2.32
CA ILE A 72 -1.21 6.67 -2.56
C ILE A 72 -2.48 6.12 -1.90
N ALA A 73 -2.78 6.50 -0.67
CA ALA A 73 -4.00 6.07 0.03
C ALA A 73 -5.27 6.54 -0.70
N ASP A 74 -5.29 7.79 -1.18
CA ASP A 74 -6.39 8.34 -1.98
C ASP A 74 -6.57 7.56 -3.29
N ALA A 75 -5.48 7.28 -4.02
CA ALA A 75 -5.49 6.53 -5.28
C ALA A 75 -5.75 5.01 -5.13
N LEU A 76 -5.77 4.51 -3.91
CA LEU A 76 -6.25 3.17 -3.57
C LEU A 76 -7.72 3.18 -3.15
N GLY A 77 -8.30 4.35 -2.86
CA GLY A 77 -9.57 4.43 -2.13
C GLY A 77 -9.46 3.81 -0.74
N ALA A 78 -8.29 3.93 -0.10
CA ALA A 78 -7.96 3.19 1.10
C ALA A 78 -8.85 3.61 2.29
N ARG A 79 -9.32 2.61 3.03
CA ARG A 79 -9.98 2.79 4.32
C ARG A 79 -9.07 3.54 5.32
N PRO A 80 -9.63 4.25 6.31
CA PRO A 80 -8.84 5.01 7.29
C PRO A 80 -7.75 4.18 7.98
N GLU A 81 -8.04 2.93 8.35
CA GLU A 81 -7.11 2.00 8.99
C GLU A 81 -5.92 1.64 8.08
N ASP A 82 -6.18 1.47 6.78
CA ASP A 82 -5.16 1.14 5.78
C ASP A 82 -4.25 2.34 5.49
N ARG A 83 -4.84 3.56 5.49
CA ARG A 83 -4.07 4.81 5.44
C ARG A 83 -3.16 4.96 6.65
N VAL A 84 -3.68 4.71 7.87
CA VAL A 84 -2.88 4.72 9.10
C VAL A 84 -1.76 3.69 9.02
N ARG A 85 -2.05 2.49 8.50
CA ARG A 85 -1.05 1.44 8.30
C ARG A 85 0.09 1.90 7.38
N LEU A 86 -0.20 2.55 6.25
CA LEU A 86 0.82 3.10 5.35
C LEU A 86 1.67 4.19 6.02
N HIS A 87 1.05 5.12 6.75
CA HIS A 87 1.79 6.17 7.48
C HIS A 87 2.69 5.58 8.56
N ARG A 88 2.19 4.61 9.34
CA ARG A 88 2.99 3.92 10.36
C ARG A 88 4.16 3.18 9.72
N ALA A 89 3.95 2.54 8.57
CA ALA A 89 5.00 1.85 7.84
C ALA A 89 6.08 2.82 7.32
N ALA A 90 5.67 3.94 6.70
CA ALA A 90 6.59 4.98 6.24
C ALA A 90 7.40 5.63 7.39
N ALA A 91 6.75 5.89 8.53
CA ALA A 91 7.42 6.44 9.69
C ALA A 91 8.42 5.46 10.32
N ARG A 92 8.14 4.15 10.33
CA ARG A 92 9.12 3.13 10.76
C ARG A 92 10.36 3.13 9.89
N ASP A 93 10.21 3.20 8.57
CA ASP A 93 11.35 3.27 7.64
C ASP A 93 12.17 4.55 7.80
N ALA A 94 11.54 5.65 8.20
CA ALA A 94 12.21 6.90 8.52
C ALA A 94 12.87 6.91 9.93
N GLY A 95 12.80 5.80 10.68
CA GLY A 95 13.45 5.64 11.99
C GLY A 95 12.62 6.14 13.18
N PHE A 96 11.35 6.49 13.00
CA PHE A 96 10.48 6.85 14.11
C PHE A 96 10.06 5.61 14.90
N LYS A 97 10.24 5.67 16.23
CA LYS A 97 9.65 4.70 17.15
C LYS A 97 8.18 5.05 17.35
N LEU A 98 7.30 4.27 16.75
CA LEU A 98 5.85 4.45 16.88
C LEU A 98 5.33 3.71 18.11
N ASP A 99 5.64 4.25 19.29
CA ASP A 99 5.05 3.82 20.55
C ASP A 99 3.75 4.61 20.79
N LEU A 100 2.79 4.43 19.88
CA LEU A 100 1.46 5.05 20.02
C LEU A 100 0.50 4.04 20.64
N PRO A 101 -0.14 4.36 21.80
CA PRO A 101 -1.18 3.51 22.36
C PRO A 101 -2.35 3.39 21.36
N ASN A 102 -2.89 2.18 21.22
CA ASN A 102 -4.06 1.93 20.39
C ASN A 102 -5.31 2.45 21.11
N GLY A 103 -5.62 3.74 20.96
CA GLY A 103 -6.87 4.33 21.44
C GLY A 103 -6.73 5.81 21.79
N PHE A 104 -7.24 6.65 20.92
CA PHE A 104 -7.69 8.02 21.21
C PHE A 104 -9.06 8.20 20.56
#